data_AF-A0A7C0UZV5-F1
#
_entry.id   AF-A0A7C0UZV5-F1
#
_cell.length_a   1.000
_cell.length_b   1.000
_cell.length_c   1.000
_cell.angle_alpha   90.00
_cell.angle_beta   90.00
_cell.angle_gamma   90.00
#
_symmetry.space_group_name_H-M   'P 1'
#
loop_
_entity.id
_entity.type
_entity.pdbx_description
1 polymer ?
#
loop_
_entity_poly.entity_id
_entity_poly.type
_entity_poly.pdbx_seq_one_letter_code
_entity_poly.pdbx_strand_id
1 'polypeptide(L)'
;RPGNTRELLDDAFILYNWVVENIEYRSDSPYPVLPPTPDEPLEFREDVWQFANETLQLSAGDCEDMAILLCSLILNYVDGVYPAECIIIEGSSEAHVAVQLYLENGKIVILDPAGRYYTCDALWQITAKDVETEVHDWLNYWAPILGSGVHVSAVFSDEIYVEFTSTENYISWMLGRGVSS
;
A
#
# COMPACT_ATOMS: atom_id res chain seq x y z
N ARG A 1 10.52 -16.99 -7.66
CA ARG A 1 10.55 -17.23 -6.21
C ARG A 1 11.95 -16.90 -5.70
N PRO A 2 12.08 -15.95 -4.77
CA PRO A 2 13.37 -15.55 -4.23
C PRO A 2 13.98 -16.70 -3.41
N GLY A 3 15.29 -16.88 -3.50
CA GLY A 3 16.04 -17.90 -2.77
C GLY A 3 16.37 -17.51 -1.32
N ASN A 4 16.22 -16.23 -0.96
CA ASN A 4 16.40 -15.72 0.41
C ASN A 4 15.75 -14.33 0.58
N THR A 5 15.72 -13.82 1.82
CA THR A 5 15.16 -12.49 2.13
C THR A 5 15.86 -11.35 1.40
N ARG A 6 17.17 -11.42 1.17
CA ARG A 6 17.88 -10.33 0.48
C ARG A 6 17.44 -10.23 -0.98
N GLU A 7 17.33 -11.36 -1.66
CA GLU A 7 16.81 -11.44 -3.03
C GLU A 7 15.35 -10.95 -3.10
N LEU A 8 14.50 -11.35 -2.14
CA LEU A 8 13.12 -10.83 -2.04
C LEU A 8 13.09 -9.30 -1.99
N LEU A 9 13.93 -8.67 -1.15
CA LEU A 9 13.97 -7.22 -1.03
C LEU A 9 14.47 -6.55 -2.31
N ASP A 10 15.53 -7.08 -2.91
CA ASP A 10 16.08 -6.53 -4.17
C ASP A 10 15.06 -6.61 -5.30
N ASP A 11 14.34 -7.73 -5.43
CA ASP A 11 13.32 -7.91 -6.47
C ASP A 11 12.08 -7.03 -6.21
N ALA A 12 11.62 -6.95 -4.96
CA ALA A 12 10.52 -6.06 -4.59
C ALA A 12 10.88 -4.59 -4.86
N PHE A 13 12.13 -4.19 -4.65
CA PHE A 13 12.61 -2.85 -4.96
C PHE A 13 12.66 -2.58 -6.47
N ILE A 14 13.04 -3.58 -7.28
CA ILE A 14 12.97 -3.46 -8.75
C ILE A 14 11.53 -3.23 -9.21
N LEU A 15 10.57 -4.00 -8.68
CA LEU A 15 9.15 -3.84 -8.99
C LEU A 15 8.62 -2.47 -8.55
N TYR A 16 8.98 -2.03 -7.34
CA TYR A 16 8.65 -0.70 -6.83
C TYR A 16 9.16 0.40 -7.76
N ASN A 17 10.45 0.39 -8.13
CA ASN A 17 11.01 1.40 -9.02
C ASN A 17 10.34 1.37 -10.39
N TRP A 18 10.05 0.19 -10.92
CA TRP A 18 9.34 0.07 -12.17
C TRP A 18 7.96 0.75 -12.11
N VAL A 19 7.19 0.56 -11.04
CA VAL A 19 5.90 1.25 -10.85
C VAL A 19 6.10 2.77 -10.76
N VAL A 20 7.04 3.24 -9.95
CA VAL A 20 7.35 4.68 -9.80
C VAL A 20 7.77 5.35 -11.12
N GLU A 21 8.48 4.60 -11.99
CA GLU A 21 9.00 5.12 -13.26
C GLU A 21 8.01 5.01 -14.42
N ASN A 22 7.05 4.09 -14.37
CA ASN A 22 6.17 3.76 -15.51
C ASN A 22 4.70 4.13 -15.29
N ILE A 23 4.28 4.44 -14.07
CA ILE A 23 2.90 4.83 -13.75
C ILE A 23 2.87 6.31 -13.38
N GLU A 24 2.14 7.11 -14.16
CA GLU A 24 1.93 8.53 -13.87
C GLU A 24 0.93 8.71 -12.73
N TYR A 25 1.29 9.50 -11.71
CA TYR A 25 0.35 9.83 -10.65
C TYR A 25 -0.79 10.68 -11.20
N ARG A 26 -2.02 10.19 -11.08
CA ARG A 26 -3.23 10.86 -11.57
C ARG A 26 -4.37 10.64 -10.59
N SER A 27 -4.78 11.71 -9.90
CA SER A 27 -5.99 11.72 -9.09
C SER A 27 -7.20 11.24 -9.87
N ASP A 28 -8.07 10.51 -9.20
CA ASP A 28 -9.32 10.08 -9.79
C ASP A 28 -10.15 11.23 -10.34
N SER A 29 -10.81 10.94 -11.46
CA SER A 29 -11.79 11.82 -12.06
C SER A 29 -13.18 11.36 -11.63
N PRO A 30 -14.12 12.28 -11.36
CA PRO A 30 -15.48 11.94 -10.98
C PRO A 30 -16.09 10.94 -11.97
N TYR A 31 -16.43 9.74 -11.51
CA TYR A 31 -16.97 8.69 -12.36
C TYR A 31 -18.50 8.76 -12.38
N PRO A 32 -19.14 8.89 -13.57
CA PRO A 32 -20.58 9.01 -13.66
C PRO A 32 -21.26 7.66 -13.38
N VAL A 33 -22.19 7.66 -12.42
CA VAL A 33 -23.09 6.54 -12.14
C VAL A 33 -24.41 6.80 -12.85
N LEU A 34 -24.74 5.93 -13.82
CA LEU A 34 -25.98 6.03 -14.56
C LEU A 34 -27.17 5.80 -13.62
N PRO A 35 -28.16 6.72 -13.61
CA PRO A 35 -29.34 6.53 -12.80
C PRO A 35 -30.21 5.36 -13.33
N PRO A 36 -30.99 4.69 -12.47
CA PRO A 36 -31.95 3.67 -12.88
C PRO A 36 -32.98 4.15 -13.89
N THR A 37 -33.32 5.44 -13.88
CA THR A 37 -34.24 6.05 -14.83
C THR A 37 -33.63 7.31 -15.48
N PRO A 38 -33.93 7.60 -16.76
CA PRO A 38 -33.31 8.72 -17.50
C PRO A 38 -33.60 10.12 -16.96
N ASP A 39 -34.59 10.25 -16.07
CA ASP A 39 -35.10 11.53 -15.57
C ASP A 39 -34.44 11.96 -14.23
N GLU A 40 -33.65 11.07 -13.64
CA GLU A 40 -32.92 11.30 -12.39
C GLU A 40 -31.57 12.00 -12.64
N PRO A 41 -31.06 12.78 -11.67
CA PRO A 41 -29.77 13.43 -11.79
C PRO A 41 -28.63 12.40 -11.87
N LEU A 42 -27.59 12.73 -12.64
CA LEU A 42 -26.38 11.94 -12.71
C LEU A 42 -25.62 12.04 -11.38
N GLU A 43 -25.39 10.90 -10.74
CA GLU A 43 -24.52 10.81 -9.57
C GLU A 43 -23.08 10.63 -10.03
N PHE A 44 -22.13 11.20 -9.27
CA PHE A 44 -20.71 10.99 -9.49
C PHE A 44 -20.14 10.29 -8.27
N ARG A 45 -19.36 9.25 -8.52
CA ARG A 45 -18.50 8.65 -7.51
C ARG A 45 -17.13 9.29 -7.61
N GLU A 46 -16.69 9.80 -6.48
CA GLU A 46 -15.29 10.10 -6.22
C GLU A 46 -14.62 8.78 -5.77
N ASP A 47 -13.32 8.64 -5.98
CA ASP A 47 -12.47 7.51 -5.58
C ASP A 47 -12.92 6.14 -6.17
N VAL A 48 -12.59 5.91 -7.45
CA VAL A 48 -12.83 4.66 -8.16
C VAL A 48 -11.52 3.90 -8.36
N TRP A 49 -11.32 2.92 -7.49
CA TRP A 49 -10.12 2.10 -7.48
C TRP A 49 -10.05 1.22 -8.74
N GLN A 50 -8.93 1.31 -9.44
CA GLN A 50 -8.66 0.54 -10.64
C GLN A 50 -8.14 -0.85 -10.30
N PHE A 51 -8.45 -1.82 -11.13
CA PHE A 51 -7.75 -3.10 -11.08
C PHE A 51 -6.30 -2.94 -11.54
N ALA A 52 -5.40 -3.78 -11.04
CA ALA A 52 -3.99 -3.75 -11.44
C ALA A 52 -3.78 -3.79 -12.98
N ASN A 53 -4.60 -4.56 -13.71
CA ASN A 53 -4.53 -4.61 -15.18
C ASN A 53 -5.04 -3.33 -15.85
N GLU A 54 -5.93 -2.57 -15.22
CA GLU A 54 -6.40 -1.28 -15.72
C GLU A 54 -5.33 -0.20 -15.51
N THR A 55 -4.76 -0.12 -14.30
CA THR A 55 -3.62 0.77 -14.01
C THR A 55 -2.46 0.52 -14.97
N LEU A 56 -2.14 -0.75 -15.24
CA LEU A 56 -1.11 -1.13 -16.20
C LEU A 56 -1.42 -0.69 -17.64
N GLN A 57 -2.67 -0.84 -18.10
CA GLN A 57 -3.08 -0.43 -19.44
C GLN A 57 -3.13 1.09 -19.60
N LEU A 58 -3.57 1.80 -18.57
CA LEU A 58 -3.65 3.25 -18.54
C LEU A 58 -2.28 3.90 -18.32
N SER A 59 -1.35 3.17 -17.69
CA SER A 59 -0.05 3.69 -17.23
C SER A 59 -0.19 4.92 -16.32
N ALA A 60 -1.31 5.02 -15.60
CA ALA A 60 -1.64 6.11 -14.70
C ALA A 60 -2.66 5.68 -13.64
N GLY A 61 -2.57 6.27 -12.46
CA GLY A 61 -3.46 6.05 -11.32
C GLY A 61 -2.98 6.84 -10.10
N ASP A 62 -3.75 6.90 -9.04
CA ASP A 62 -3.37 7.54 -7.78
C ASP A 62 -2.85 6.52 -6.75
N CYS A 63 -2.96 6.82 -5.45
CA CYS A 63 -2.23 6.10 -4.42
C CYS A 63 -2.64 4.63 -4.31
N GLU A 64 -3.94 4.36 -4.31
CA GLU A 64 -4.52 3.03 -4.28
C GLU A 64 -4.16 2.24 -5.54
N ASP A 65 -4.22 2.85 -6.72
CA ASP A 65 -4.02 2.18 -8.00
C ASP A 65 -2.57 1.71 -8.12
N MET A 66 -1.64 2.60 -7.80
CA MET A 66 -0.21 2.28 -7.80
C MET A 66 0.11 1.23 -6.74
N ALA A 67 -0.51 1.28 -5.56
CA ALA A 67 -0.31 0.30 -4.50
C ALA A 67 -0.89 -1.08 -4.86
N ILE A 68 -2.11 -1.13 -5.43
CA ILE A 68 -2.78 -2.36 -5.87
C ILE A 68 -1.97 -3.03 -6.98
N LEU A 69 -1.48 -2.26 -7.95
CA LEU A 69 -0.60 -2.78 -9.00
C LEU A 69 0.69 -3.36 -8.41
N LEU A 70 1.39 -2.61 -7.55
CA LEU A 70 2.63 -3.07 -6.93
C LEU A 70 2.41 -4.33 -6.09
N CYS A 71 1.36 -4.36 -5.27
CA CYS A 71 0.98 -5.50 -4.44
C CYS A 71 0.72 -6.73 -5.31
N SER A 72 -0.04 -6.58 -6.40
CA SER A 72 -0.33 -7.66 -7.35
C SER A 72 0.93 -8.21 -8.03
N LEU A 73 1.85 -7.34 -8.44
CA LEU A 73 3.14 -7.73 -9.03
C LEU A 73 3.98 -8.54 -8.04
N ILE A 74 4.07 -8.09 -6.79
CA ILE A 74 4.83 -8.78 -5.75
C ILE A 74 4.20 -10.13 -5.43
N LEU A 75 2.89 -10.19 -5.18
CA LEU A 75 2.17 -11.44 -4.90
C LEU A 75 2.38 -12.48 -6.00
N ASN A 76 2.32 -12.06 -7.27
CA ASN A 76 2.59 -12.94 -8.40
C ASN A 76 4.04 -13.42 -8.44
N TYR A 77 5.00 -12.55 -8.12
CA TYR A 77 6.43 -12.89 -8.09
C TYR A 77 6.79 -13.89 -6.99
N VAL A 78 6.22 -13.69 -5.79
CA VAL A 78 6.49 -14.55 -4.62
C VAL A 78 5.62 -15.80 -4.57
N ASP A 79 4.60 -15.91 -5.43
CA ASP A 79 3.70 -17.06 -5.52
C ASP A 79 3.04 -17.38 -4.16
N GLY A 80 2.56 -16.33 -3.47
CA GLY A 80 1.89 -16.40 -2.17
C GLY A 80 2.76 -16.80 -0.98
N VAL A 81 4.09 -16.95 -1.15
CA VAL A 81 5.00 -17.38 -0.07
C VAL A 81 5.20 -16.30 1.00
N TYR A 82 5.17 -15.03 0.60
CA TYR A 82 5.30 -13.89 1.51
C TYR A 82 4.02 -13.05 1.45
N PRO A 83 3.41 -12.71 2.59
CA PRO A 83 2.24 -11.84 2.60
C PRO A 83 2.66 -10.43 2.14
N ALA A 84 2.16 -10.04 0.97
CA ALA A 84 2.19 -8.67 0.48
C ALA A 84 0.77 -8.12 0.51
N GLU A 85 0.62 -6.96 1.12
CA GLU A 85 -0.69 -6.39 1.43
C GLU A 85 -0.65 -4.89 1.19
N CYS A 86 -1.77 -4.32 0.77
CA CYS A 86 -1.95 -2.88 0.79
C CYS A 86 -2.22 -2.42 2.23
N ILE A 87 -1.63 -1.30 2.62
CA ILE A 87 -1.81 -0.65 3.92
C ILE A 87 -2.40 0.75 3.68
N ILE A 88 -3.47 1.06 4.40
CA ILE A 88 -4.17 2.34 4.33
C ILE A 88 -3.87 3.14 5.59
N ILE A 89 -3.53 4.41 5.40
CA ILE A 89 -3.43 5.40 6.48
C ILE A 89 -4.43 6.51 6.25
N GLU A 90 -4.99 7.01 7.34
CA GLU A 90 -5.97 8.08 7.34
C GLU A 90 -5.54 9.19 8.29
N GLY A 91 -5.69 10.43 7.83
CA GLY A 91 -5.59 11.61 8.67
C GLY A 91 -6.89 12.43 8.62
N SER A 92 -6.86 13.61 9.25
CA SER A 92 -8.01 14.51 9.28
C SER A 92 -8.42 15.09 7.91
N SER A 93 -7.54 15.02 6.92
CA SER A 93 -7.75 15.66 5.61
C SER A 93 -7.98 14.66 4.48
N GLU A 94 -7.14 13.63 4.40
CA GLU A 94 -7.05 12.70 3.28
C GLU A 94 -6.62 11.31 3.80
N ALA A 95 -6.74 10.31 2.93
CA ALA A 95 -6.20 8.97 3.13
C ALA A 95 -5.05 8.72 2.14
N HIS A 96 -4.21 7.73 2.42
CA HIS A 96 -3.13 7.32 1.52
C HIS A 96 -2.92 5.81 1.59
N VAL A 97 -2.51 5.21 0.48
CA VAL A 97 -2.31 3.77 0.35
C VAL A 97 -0.87 3.44 -0.11
N ALA A 98 -0.27 2.44 0.53
CA ALA A 98 1.02 1.87 0.14
C ALA A 98 0.98 0.33 0.21
N VAL A 99 2.12 -0.32 -0.02
CA VAL A 99 2.28 -1.77 0.12
C VAL A 99 3.17 -2.10 1.31
N GLN A 100 2.80 -3.11 2.08
CA GLN A 100 3.62 -3.69 3.14
C GLN A 100 4.03 -5.13 2.83
N LEU A 101 5.22 -5.51 3.28
CA LEU A 101 5.69 -6.88 3.36
C LEU A 101 6.02 -7.20 4.82
N TYR A 102 5.35 -8.20 5.39
CA TYR A 102 5.69 -8.69 6.71
C TYR A 102 6.75 -9.79 6.61
N LEU A 103 7.86 -9.59 7.30
CA LEU A 103 8.92 -10.58 7.43
C LEU A 103 8.90 -11.21 8.82
N GLU A 104 9.40 -12.43 8.92
CA GLU A 104 9.58 -13.11 10.21
C GLU A 104 10.36 -12.23 11.21
N ASN A 105 10.08 -12.44 12.50
CA ASN A 105 10.67 -11.71 13.64
C ASN A 105 10.19 -10.27 13.83
N GLY A 106 8.97 -9.93 13.40
CA GLY A 106 8.38 -8.61 13.68
C GLY A 106 9.00 -7.50 12.84
N LYS A 107 9.47 -7.83 11.64
CA LYS A 107 10.03 -6.87 10.69
C LYS A 107 9.08 -6.59 9.55
N ILE A 108 9.15 -5.37 9.02
CA ILE A 108 8.32 -4.91 7.92
C ILE A 108 9.15 -4.17 6.88
N VAL A 109 8.63 -4.16 5.67
CA VAL A 109 9.02 -3.28 4.58
C VAL A 109 7.77 -2.56 4.11
N ILE A 110 7.84 -1.24 3.98
CA ILE A 110 6.82 -0.40 3.34
C ILE A 110 7.37 0.05 1.99
N LEU A 111 6.56 -0.07 0.96
CA LEU A 111 6.83 0.37 -0.42
C LEU A 111 5.67 1.26 -0.85
N ASP A 112 5.93 2.54 -1.00
CA ASP A 112 4.93 3.57 -1.26
C ASP A 112 5.25 4.28 -2.58
N PRO A 113 4.74 3.77 -3.71
CA PRO A 113 5.09 4.29 -5.03
C PRO A 113 4.61 5.72 -5.25
N ALA A 114 3.42 6.06 -4.76
CA ALA A 114 2.86 7.41 -4.87
C ALA A 114 3.61 8.43 -4.01
N GLY A 115 3.98 8.06 -2.78
CA GLY A 115 4.82 8.85 -1.89
C GLY A 115 6.30 8.85 -2.25
N ARG A 116 6.75 7.96 -3.14
CA ARG A 116 8.18 7.70 -3.39
C ARG A 116 8.94 7.37 -2.10
N TYR A 117 8.28 6.69 -1.16
CA TYR A 117 8.83 6.24 0.10
C TYR A 117 9.09 4.73 0.05
N TYR A 118 10.21 4.30 0.61
CA TYR A 118 10.46 2.88 0.83
C TYR A 118 11.34 2.69 2.06
N THR A 119 11.15 1.56 2.75
CA THR A 119 12.00 1.18 3.88
C THR A 119 13.44 1.01 3.42
N CYS A 120 14.32 1.88 3.92
CA CYS A 120 15.73 1.84 3.58
C CYS A 120 16.63 2.05 4.80
N ASP A 121 17.89 1.65 4.65
CA ASP A 121 18.94 1.96 5.61
C ASP A 121 19.51 3.37 5.38
N ALA A 122 20.49 3.76 6.19
CA ALA A 122 21.15 5.06 6.07
C ALA A 122 21.92 5.27 4.75
N LEU A 123 22.12 4.22 3.97
CA LEU A 123 22.76 4.25 2.65
C LEU A 123 21.73 4.20 1.50
N TRP A 124 20.44 4.35 1.81
CA TRP A 124 19.33 4.27 0.85
C TRP A 124 19.19 2.89 0.20
N GLN A 125 19.71 1.84 0.83
CA GLN A 125 19.50 0.47 0.37
C GLN A 125 18.21 -0.07 0.99
N ILE A 126 17.38 -0.73 0.17
CA ILE A 126 16.17 -1.36 0.68
C ILE A 126 16.51 -2.35 1.80
N THR A 127 15.77 -2.25 2.90
CA THR A 127 15.96 -3.09 4.08
C THR A 127 14.61 -3.35 4.75
N ALA A 128 14.62 -4.10 5.85
CA ALA A 128 13.47 -4.27 6.72
C ALA A 128 13.79 -3.76 8.12
N LYS A 129 12.83 -3.07 8.73
CA LYS A 129 12.93 -2.52 10.08
C LYS A 129 11.87 -3.12 11.01
N ASP A 130 12.00 -2.90 12.30
CA ASP A 130 10.99 -3.31 13.28
C ASP A 130 9.65 -2.62 12.97
N VAL A 131 8.55 -3.38 13.04
CA VAL A 131 7.19 -2.93 12.66
C VAL A 131 6.85 -1.58 13.28
N GLU A 132 7.03 -1.44 14.60
CA GLU A 132 6.72 -0.20 15.32
C GLU A 132 7.52 1.00 14.78
N THR A 133 8.82 0.81 14.55
CA THR A 133 9.68 1.91 14.09
C THR A 133 9.30 2.35 12.69
N GLU A 134 9.17 1.40 11.75
CA GLU A 134 8.94 1.73 10.35
C GLU A 134 7.56 2.35 10.11
N VAL A 135 6.53 1.84 10.78
CA VAL A 135 5.18 2.36 10.63
C VAL A 135 5.11 3.77 11.17
N HIS A 136 5.72 4.07 12.31
CA HIS A 136 5.79 5.44 12.81
C HIS A 136 6.63 6.35 11.90
N ASP A 137 7.75 5.86 11.33
CA ASP A 137 8.54 6.61 10.34
C ASP A 137 7.68 7.00 9.13
N TRP A 138 6.88 6.06 8.61
CA TRP A 138 6.02 6.28 7.44
C TRP A 138 4.81 7.18 7.76
N LEU A 139 4.17 7.03 8.92
CA LEU A 139 3.09 7.95 9.36
C LEU A 139 3.62 9.38 9.52
N ASN A 140 4.84 9.54 10.05
CA ASN A 140 5.49 10.85 10.19
C ASN A 140 5.85 11.46 8.83
N TYR A 141 6.20 10.63 7.85
CA TYR A 141 6.43 11.07 6.47
C TYR A 141 5.17 11.71 5.86
N TRP A 142 3.99 11.13 6.13
CA TRP A 142 2.71 11.59 5.59
C TRP A 142 1.99 12.65 6.45
N ALA A 143 2.34 12.80 7.72
CA ALA A 143 1.71 13.75 8.64
C ALA A 143 1.59 15.20 8.11
N PRO A 144 2.59 15.77 7.40
CA PRO A 144 2.46 17.12 6.84
C PRO A 144 1.35 17.29 5.78
N ILE A 145 0.91 16.19 5.15
CA ILE A 145 -0.07 16.17 4.06
C ILE A 145 -1.44 15.74 4.59
N LEU A 146 -1.50 14.61 5.31
CA LEU A 146 -2.77 14.03 5.78
C LEU A 146 -3.35 14.75 7.00
N GLY A 147 -2.58 15.63 7.64
CA GLY A 147 -3.02 16.47 8.74
C GLY A 147 -2.85 15.81 10.11
N SER A 148 -3.84 15.98 10.98
CA SER A 148 -3.77 15.48 12.37
C SER A 148 -4.36 14.08 12.49
N GLY A 149 -3.89 13.31 13.49
CA GLY A 149 -4.45 11.99 13.80
C GLY A 149 -4.09 10.91 12.77
N VAL A 150 -2.97 11.05 12.07
CA VAL A 150 -2.53 10.08 11.07
C VAL A 150 -2.28 8.72 11.72
N HIS A 151 -3.02 7.71 11.27
CA HIS A 151 -2.95 6.35 11.80
C HIS A 151 -3.20 5.33 10.70
N VAL A 152 -2.82 4.08 10.96
CA VAL A 152 -3.19 2.96 10.09
C VAL A 152 -4.66 2.63 10.32
N SER A 153 -5.48 2.72 9.26
CA SER A 153 -6.92 2.46 9.32
C SER A 153 -7.29 1.08 8.81
N ALA A 154 -6.57 0.55 7.82
CA ALA A 154 -6.82 -0.79 7.30
C ALA A 154 -5.61 -1.44 6.61
N VAL A 155 -5.69 -2.76 6.46
CA VAL A 155 -4.80 -3.57 5.63
C VAL A 155 -5.66 -4.51 4.79
N PHE A 156 -5.32 -4.66 3.50
CA PHE A 156 -6.06 -5.54 2.60
C PHE A 156 -5.19 -6.25 1.57
N SER A 157 -5.66 -7.39 1.09
CA SER A 157 -5.15 -8.13 -0.06
C SER A 157 -6.29 -8.91 -0.72
N ASP A 158 -5.97 -9.84 -1.61
CA ASP A 158 -6.92 -10.81 -2.16
C ASP A 158 -7.46 -11.82 -1.12
N GLU A 159 -6.78 -11.97 0.02
CA GLU A 159 -7.15 -12.92 1.07
C GLU A 159 -7.74 -12.27 2.33
N ILE A 160 -7.40 -11.00 2.60
CA ILE A 160 -7.77 -10.34 3.86
C ILE A 160 -8.28 -8.91 3.65
N TYR A 161 -9.12 -8.48 4.61
CA TYR A 161 -9.46 -7.09 4.84
C TYR A 161 -9.62 -6.90 6.35
N VAL A 162 -8.76 -6.08 6.95
CA VAL A 162 -8.71 -5.87 8.40
C VAL A 162 -8.67 -4.37 8.68
N GLU A 163 -9.60 -3.90 9.49
CA GLU A 163 -9.68 -2.50 9.92
C GLU A 163 -9.08 -2.32 11.32
N PHE A 164 -8.57 -1.13 11.59
CA PHE A 164 -7.93 -0.76 12.85
C PHE A 164 -8.44 0.60 13.32
N THR A 165 -8.67 0.70 14.62
CA THR A 165 -9.04 1.98 15.25
C THR A 165 -7.83 2.81 15.70
N SER A 166 -6.63 2.23 15.67
CA SER A 166 -5.38 2.92 16.00
C SER A 166 -4.16 2.18 15.45
N THR A 167 -3.05 2.90 15.28
CA THR A 167 -1.76 2.32 14.89
C THR A 167 -1.28 1.24 15.87
N GLU A 168 -1.54 1.39 17.17
CA GLU A 168 -1.16 0.39 18.17
C GLU A 168 -1.95 -0.93 18.02
N ASN A 169 -3.22 -0.86 17.59
CA ASN A 169 -4.00 -2.05 17.27
C ASN A 169 -3.42 -2.77 16.05
N TYR A 170 -3.05 -2.02 15.02
CA TYR A 170 -2.35 -2.53 13.85
C TYR A 170 -1.00 -3.16 14.22
N ILE A 171 -0.16 -2.49 15.02
CA ILE A 171 1.15 -3.02 15.46
C ILE A 171 0.96 -4.33 16.24
N SER A 172 -0.01 -4.35 17.17
CA SER A 172 -0.33 -5.55 17.95
C SER A 172 -0.78 -6.72 17.07
N TRP A 173 -1.60 -6.43 16.06
CA TRP A 173 -2.03 -7.41 15.07
C TRP A 173 -0.84 -7.94 14.27
N MET A 174 0.00 -7.07 13.71
CA MET A 174 1.20 -7.45 12.95
C MET A 174 2.16 -8.33 13.77
N LEU A 175 2.45 -7.97 15.02
CA LEU A 175 3.31 -8.75 15.89
C LEU A 175 2.68 -10.09 16.32
N GLY A 176 1.34 -10.14 16.39
CA GLY A 176 0.58 -11.37 16.66
C GLY A 176 0.67 -12.40 15.52
N ARG A 177 0.90 -11.95 14.27
CA ARG A 177 1.01 -12.85 13.10
C ARG A 177 2.23 -13.76 13.15
N GLY A 178 3.31 -13.31 13.80
CA GLY A 178 4.52 -14.11 14.03
C GLY A 178 4.36 -15.18 15.12
N VAL A 179 3.20 -15.25 15.80
CA VAL A 179 2.89 -16.25 16.83
C VAL A 179 2.00 -17.33 16.23
N SER A 180 2.54 -18.08 15.26
CA SER A 180 1.98 -19.38 14.88
C SER A 180 2.85 -20.47 15.50
N SER A 181 2.25 -21.21 16.43
CA SER A 181 2.79 -22.37 17.16
C SER A 181 3.15 -23.54 16.27
#